data_AF-A0A0L0TC90-F1
#
_entry.id   AF-A0A0L0TC90-F1
#
_cell.length_a   1.000
_cell.length_b   1.000
_cell.length_c   1.000
_cell.angle_alpha   90.00
_cell.angle_beta   90.00
_cell.angle_gamma   90.00
#
_symmetry.space_group_name_H-M   'P 1'
#
loop_
_entity.id
_entity.type
_entity.pdbx_description
1 polymer ?
#
loop_
_entity_poly.entity_id
_entity_poly.type
_entity_poly.pdbx_seq_one_letter_code
_entity_poly.pdbx_strand_id
1 'polypeptide(L)'
;MLRVKHHEQLVSAAAIIFDSAPDPVAANIPWDDTLLYTQAIPGLPAWLRPVVLRLMYAGLLAKVALVHGFLRMKPLLDRNFEMLCDDPNAKGVPRLMLYSDKDVFVPPREVELAIRQMRKVGNEVEARLFKGSLHVQHFRTFPKEYVAAVHGFLKPKL
;
A
#
# COMPACT_ATOMS: atom_id res chain seq x y z
N MET A 1 15.34 -1.97 -22.62
CA MET A 1 14.50 -2.47 -21.52
C MET A 1 15.42 -2.72 -20.33
N LEU A 2 15.65 -1.70 -19.49
CA LEU A 2 16.54 -1.81 -18.33
C LEU A 2 15.82 -2.61 -17.24
N ARG A 3 16.06 -3.92 -17.22
CA ARG A 3 15.66 -4.80 -16.12
C ARG A 3 16.63 -4.51 -14.98
N VAL A 4 16.25 -3.58 -14.09
CA VAL A 4 16.95 -3.44 -12.81
C VAL A 4 16.91 -4.80 -12.14
N LYS A 5 18.07 -5.43 -11.96
CA LYS A 5 18.20 -6.63 -11.11
C LYS A 5 17.95 -6.15 -9.69
N HIS A 6 16.69 -6.19 -9.26
CA HIS A 6 16.39 -6.07 -7.84
C HIS A 6 16.98 -7.32 -7.17
N HIS A 7 17.98 -7.12 -6.31
CA HIS A 7 18.43 -8.16 -5.36
C HIS A 7 17.40 -8.43 -4.25
N GLU A 8 16.25 -7.77 -4.31
CA GLU A 8 15.11 -7.90 -3.38
C GLU A 8 14.04 -8.84 -3.94
N GLN A 9 14.43 -9.97 -4.51
CA GLN A 9 13.45 -11.05 -4.66
C GLN A 9 13.13 -11.54 -3.25
N LEU A 10 11.85 -11.82 -2.95
CA LEU A 10 11.42 -12.49 -1.73
C LEU A 10 11.94 -13.94 -1.75
N VAL A 11 13.26 -14.12 -1.68
CA VAL A 11 13.86 -15.44 -1.65
C VAL A 11 13.83 -15.90 -0.20
N SER A 12 13.02 -16.93 0.10
CA SER A 12 12.94 -17.62 1.39
C SER A 12 12.36 -16.84 2.59
N ALA A 13 11.34 -16.01 2.40
CA ALA A 13 10.62 -15.42 3.53
C ALA A 13 9.70 -16.46 4.21
N ALA A 14 9.84 -16.67 5.53
CA ALA A 14 8.93 -17.53 6.30
C ALA A 14 7.56 -16.88 6.53
N ALA A 15 7.51 -15.55 6.56
CA ALA A 15 6.29 -14.76 6.72
C ALA A 15 6.52 -13.33 6.21
N ILE A 16 5.44 -12.63 5.85
CA ILE A 16 5.47 -11.22 5.42
C ILE A 16 4.51 -10.41 6.29
N ILE A 17 4.91 -9.22 6.70
CA ILE A 17 4.06 -8.28 7.45
C ILE A 17 3.97 -6.99 6.65
N PHE A 18 2.74 -6.54 6.41
CA PHE A 18 2.42 -5.25 5.81
C PHE A 18 1.88 -4.32 6.89
N ASP A 19 2.44 -3.12 6.99
CA ASP A 19 1.98 -2.07 7.89
C ASP A 19 1.55 -0.86 7.06
N SER A 20 0.24 -0.59 7.04
CA SER A 20 -0.39 0.44 6.20
C SER A 20 -0.08 0.30 4.69
N ALA A 21 -0.11 -0.91 4.13
CA ALA A 21 0.17 -1.19 2.72
C ALA A 21 -0.52 -2.50 2.26
N PRO A 22 -0.57 -2.83 0.95
CA PRO A 22 -0.27 -1.98 -0.21
C PRO A 22 -1.51 -1.25 -0.75
N ASP A 23 -1.29 -0.25 -1.61
CA ASP A 23 -2.33 0.59 -2.24
C ASP A 23 -2.26 0.50 -3.77
N PRO A 24 -3.35 0.12 -4.48
CA PRO A 24 -3.40 0.12 -5.94
C PRO A 24 -3.72 1.51 -6.51
N VAL A 25 -3.18 1.81 -7.70
CA VAL A 25 -3.56 3.02 -8.44
C VAL A 25 -4.91 2.87 -9.15
N ALA A 26 -5.19 1.69 -9.69
CA ALA A 26 -6.33 1.44 -10.57
C ALA A 26 -7.69 1.26 -9.85
N ALA A 27 -7.70 1.08 -8.52
CA ALA A 27 -8.96 0.94 -7.76
C ALA A 27 -9.56 2.29 -7.32
N ASN A 28 -8.84 3.41 -7.48
CA ASN A 28 -9.27 4.71 -6.98
C ASN A 28 -10.13 5.50 -7.99
N ILE A 29 -11.43 5.50 -7.69
CA ILE A 29 -12.35 6.68 -7.67
C ILE A 29 -11.60 7.85 -6.99
N PRO A 30 -11.75 9.13 -7.41
CA PRO A 30 -10.67 10.12 -7.35
C PRO A 30 -10.06 10.25 -5.95
N TRP A 31 -8.75 10.07 -5.92
CA TRP A 31 -7.87 10.03 -4.77
C TRP A 31 -8.11 11.19 -3.79
N ASP A 32 -8.84 10.93 -2.71
CA ASP A 32 -8.88 11.83 -1.55
C ASP A 32 -7.49 11.94 -0.87
N ASP A 33 -6.57 11.00 -1.15
CA ASP A 33 -5.28 10.83 -0.47
C ASP A 33 -4.06 11.35 -1.25
N THR A 34 -4.27 12.29 -2.18
CA THR A 34 -3.16 13.10 -2.76
C THR A 34 -2.36 13.88 -1.70
N LEU A 35 -2.73 13.81 -0.41
CA LEU A 35 -2.00 14.31 0.75
C LEU A 35 -0.48 14.04 0.69
N LEU A 36 -0.05 12.84 0.25
CA LEU A 36 1.38 12.48 0.27
C LEU A 36 2.22 13.33 -0.70
N TYR A 37 1.70 13.61 -1.89
CA TYR A 37 2.39 14.43 -2.89
C TYR A 37 2.32 15.93 -2.57
N THR A 38 1.40 16.32 -1.69
CA THR A 38 0.96 17.72 -1.53
C THR A 38 1.35 18.34 -0.19
N GLN A 39 1.70 17.51 0.80
CA GLN A 39 2.39 17.94 2.02
C GLN A 39 3.88 18.25 1.77
N ALA A 40 4.43 17.85 0.62
CA ALA A 40 5.85 17.94 0.29
C ALA A 40 6.31 19.26 -0.36
N ILE A 41 5.48 20.32 -0.38
CA ILE A 41 5.91 21.65 -0.87
C ILE A 41 6.01 22.63 0.33
N PRO A 42 7.20 22.73 0.96
CA PRO A 42 7.46 23.74 1.98
C PRO A 42 7.22 25.14 1.43
N GLY A 43 6.59 26.02 2.21
CA GLY A 43 6.42 27.43 1.88
C GLY A 43 5.26 27.78 0.93
N LEU A 44 4.44 26.81 0.52
CA LEU A 44 3.25 27.10 -0.31
C LEU A 44 2.16 27.81 0.51
N PRO A 45 1.67 29.00 0.10
CA PRO A 45 0.58 29.68 0.80
C PRO A 45 -0.68 28.81 0.89
N ALA A 46 -1.33 28.80 2.06
CA ALA A 46 -2.47 27.92 2.34
C ALA A 46 -3.62 28.08 1.31
N TRP A 47 -3.81 29.30 0.78
CA TRP A 47 -4.84 29.60 -0.21
C TRP A 47 -4.52 29.06 -1.61
N LEU A 48 -3.24 28.92 -1.97
CA LEU A 48 -2.79 28.35 -3.25
C LEU A 48 -2.75 26.83 -3.22
N ARG A 49 -2.58 26.24 -2.04
CA ARG A 49 -2.52 24.80 -1.84
C ARG A 49 -3.58 24.05 -2.64
N PRO A 50 -4.91 24.25 -2.45
CA PRO A 50 -5.93 23.44 -3.13
C PRO A 50 -5.85 23.48 -4.66
N VAL A 51 -5.44 24.61 -5.25
CA VAL A 51 -5.31 24.76 -6.71
C VAL A 51 -4.09 23.98 -7.22
N VAL A 52 -2.94 24.14 -6.57
CA VAL A 52 -1.71 23.42 -6.94
C VAL A 52 -1.91 21.91 -6.82
N LEU A 53 -2.62 21.45 -5.78
CA LEU A 53 -2.90 20.02 -5.58
C LEU A 53 -3.73 19.45 -6.75
N ARG A 54 -4.78 20.17 -7.16
CA ARG A 54 -5.65 19.75 -8.27
C ARG A 54 -4.90 19.70 -9.60
N LEU A 55 -4.00 20.64 -9.86
CA LEU A 55 -3.17 20.66 -11.08
C LEU A 55 -2.14 19.52 -11.09
N MET A 56 -1.43 19.29 -9.98
CA MET A 56 -0.50 18.16 -9.85
C MET A 56 -1.23 16.82 -10.01
N TYR A 57 -2.43 16.69 -9.42
CA TYR A 57 -3.26 15.52 -9.54
C TYR A 57 -3.74 15.29 -10.99
N ALA A 58 -4.22 16.34 -11.66
CA ALA A 58 -4.57 16.26 -13.07
C ALA A 58 -3.38 15.85 -13.95
N GLY A 59 -2.18 16.36 -13.65
CA GLY A 59 -0.94 15.96 -14.30
C GLY A 59 -0.57 14.48 -14.07
N LEU A 60 -0.74 13.98 -12.83
CA LEU A 60 -0.55 12.57 -12.51
C LEU A 60 -1.53 11.68 -13.27
N LEU A 61 -2.82 12.03 -13.27
CA LEU A 61 -3.86 11.30 -14.01
C LEU A 61 -3.57 11.31 -15.52
N ALA A 62 -3.20 12.46 -16.08
CA ALA A 62 -2.84 12.58 -17.48
C ALA A 62 -1.61 11.72 -17.82
N LYS A 63 -0.59 11.69 -16.96
CA LYS A 63 0.58 10.82 -17.11
C LYS A 63 0.19 9.35 -17.05
N VAL A 64 -0.66 8.95 -16.11
CA VAL A 64 -1.18 7.57 -16.00
C VAL A 64 -1.95 7.21 -17.25
N ALA A 65 -2.88 8.05 -17.72
CA ALA A 65 -3.66 7.83 -18.92
C ALA A 65 -2.79 7.76 -20.19
N LEU A 66 -1.78 8.62 -20.31
CA LEU A 66 -0.84 8.61 -21.44
C LEU A 66 0.02 7.34 -21.44
N VAL A 67 0.61 6.98 -20.31
CA VAL A 67 1.46 5.77 -20.20
C VAL A 67 0.64 4.50 -20.37
N HIS A 68 -0.53 4.43 -19.72
CA HIS A 68 -1.39 3.25 -19.78
C HIS A 68 -2.07 3.12 -21.15
N GLY A 69 -2.59 4.21 -21.70
CA GLY A 69 -3.27 4.24 -22.98
C GLY A 69 -2.34 4.05 -24.18
N PHE A 70 -1.15 4.68 -24.17
CA PHE A 70 -0.25 4.66 -25.32
C PHE A 70 0.75 3.50 -25.28
N LEU A 71 1.30 3.18 -24.11
CA LEU A 71 2.33 2.14 -23.98
C LEU A 71 1.77 0.80 -23.50
N ARG A 72 0.47 0.71 -23.18
CA ARG A 72 -0.18 -0.46 -22.55
C ARG A 72 0.55 -0.95 -21.30
N MET A 73 1.30 -0.07 -20.65
CA MET A 73 2.04 -0.38 -19.44
C MET A 73 1.19 -0.03 -18.23
N LYS A 74 1.09 -0.95 -17.27
CA LYS A 74 0.50 -0.62 -15.97
C LYS A 74 1.38 0.39 -15.23
N PRO A 75 0.78 1.35 -14.50
CA PRO A 75 1.50 2.22 -13.58
C PRO A 75 2.43 1.44 -12.64
N LEU A 76 3.54 2.06 -12.21
CA LEU A 76 4.51 1.39 -11.33
C LEU A 76 3.86 0.93 -10.02
N LEU A 77 3.01 1.77 -9.42
CA LEU A 77 2.32 1.43 -8.18
C LEU A 77 1.38 0.23 -8.36
N ASP A 78 0.63 0.16 -9.46
CA ASP A 78 -0.22 -1.02 -9.76
C ASP A 78 0.61 -2.29 -9.91
N ARG A 79 1.77 -2.21 -10.58
CA ARG A 79 2.68 -3.35 -10.69
C ARG A 79 3.25 -3.78 -9.35
N ASN A 80 3.59 -2.82 -8.48
CA ASN A 80 4.06 -3.10 -7.12
C ASN A 80 2.94 -3.74 -6.28
N PHE A 81 1.73 -3.20 -6.36
CA PHE A 81 0.57 -3.76 -5.68
C PHE A 81 0.28 -5.20 -6.15
N GLU A 82 0.25 -5.45 -7.46
CA GLU A 82 0.08 -6.79 -8.02
C GLU A 82 1.19 -7.75 -7.57
N MET A 83 2.44 -7.29 -7.56
CA MET A 83 3.56 -8.06 -7.05
C MET A 83 3.38 -8.42 -5.58
N LEU A 84 2.99 -7.48 -4.71
CA LEU A 84 2.79 -7.78 -3.29
C LEU A 84 1.61 -8.74 -3.05
N CYS A 85 0.59 -8.66 -3.91
CA CYS A 85 -0.56 -9.56 -3.86
C CYS A 85 -0.25 -10.98 -4.36
N ASP A 86 0.54 -11.12 -5.44
CA ASP A 86 0.72 -12.38 -6.17
C ASP A 86 2.16 -12.55 -6.73
N ASP A 87 3.20 -12.30 -5.91
CA ASP A 87 4.58 -12.61 -6.29
C ASP A 87 4.76 -14.14 -6.38
N PRO A 88 5.17 -14.68 -7.55
CA PRO A 88 5.45 -16.11 -7.70
C PRO A 88 6.48 -16.67 -6.70
N ASN A 89 7.41 -15.83 -6.23
CA ASN A 89 8.46 -16.22 -5.28
C ASN A 89 7.96 -16.23 -3.82
N ALA A 90 6.83 -15.58 -3.54
CA ALA A 90 6.22 -15.51 -2.20
C ALA A 90 4.87 -16.25 -2.14
N LYS A 91 4.65 -17.19 -3.06
CA LYS A 91 3.45 -18.01 -3.08
C LYS A 91 3.38 -18.91 -1.85
N GLY A 92 2.25 -18.89 -1.15
CA GLY A 92 2.05 -19.68 0.07
C GLY A 92 2.77 -19.14 1.31
N VAL A 93 3.55 -18.05 1.19
CA VAL A 93 4.13 -17.36 2.35
C VAL A 93 2.99 -16.68 3.11
N PRO A 94 2.78 -16.97 4.40
CA PRO A 94 1.71 -16.36 5.17
C PRO A 94 1.96 -14.85 5.34
N ARG A 95 0.87 -14.07 5.33
CA ARG A 95 0.89 -12.61 5.36
C ARG A 95 0.09 -12.07 6.54
N LEU A 96 0.59 -11.04 7.21
CA LEU A 96 -0.14 -10.26 8.20
C LEU A 96 -0.35 -8.84 7.70
N MET A 97 -1.60 -8.40 7.68
CA MET A 97 -1.99 -7.05 7.29
C MET A 97 -2.32 -6.21 8.52
N LEU A 98 -1.54 -5.18 8.81
CA LEU A 98 -1.76 -4.22 9.88
C LEU A 98 -2.23 -2.90 9.24
N TYR A 99 -3.40 -2.41 9.63
CA TYR A 99 -4.00 -1.22 9.03
C TYR A 99 -5.01 -0.56 9.96
N SER A 100 -5.50 0.63 9.60
CA SER A 100 -6.36 1.44 10.48
C SER A 100 -7.50 2.15 9.75
N ASP A 101 -8.59 2.38 10.47
CA ASP A 101 -9.76 3.14 9.98
C ASP A 101 -9.51 4.66 9.87
N LYS A 102 -8.40 5.14 10.46
CA LYS A 102 -7.94 6.54 10.38
C LYS A 102 -6.69 6.73 9.52
N ASP A 103 -6.31 5.73 8.74
CA ASP A 103 -5.27 5.88 7.73
C ASP A 103 -5.81 6.67 6.53
N VAL A 104 -5.28 7.88 6.34
CA VAL A 104 -5.64 8.81 5.25
C VAL A 104 -4.64 8.76 4.10
N PHE A 105 -3.68 7.84 4.13
CA PHE A 105 -2.73 7.64 3.04
C PHE A 105 -2.97 6.30 2.35
N VAL A 106 -3.31 5.27 3.14
CA VAL A 106 -3.76 3.97 2.63
C VAL A 106 -5.06 3.61 3.34
N PRO A 107 -6.21 4.02 2.78
CA PRO A 107 -7.51 3.79 3.39
C PRO A 107 -7.78 2.30 3.64
N PRO A 108 -8.58 1.97 4.68
CA PRO A 108 -8.85 0.58 5.03
C PRO A 108 -9.46 -0.22 3.89
N ARG A 109 -10.29 0.41 3.04
CA ARG A 109 -10.89 -0.22 1.85
C ARG A 109 -9.86 -0.78 0.86
N GLU A 110 -8.70 -0.15 0.74
CA GLU A 110 -7.64 -0.54 -0.20
C GLU A 110 -6.83 -1.71 0.37
N VAL A 111 -6.52 -1.68 1.67
CA VAL A 111 -5.93 -2.83 2.36
C VAL A 111 -6.86 -4.04 2.30
N GLU A 112 -8.16 -3.84 2.48
CA GLU A 112 -9.16 -4.89 2.34
C GLU A 112 -9.26 -5.44 0.91
N LEU A 113 -9.05 -4.59 -0.11
CA LEU A 113 -8.93 -5.04 -1.49
C LEU A 113 -7.69 -5.92 -1.68
N ALA A 114 -6.54 -5.51 -1.14
CA ALA A 114 -5.31 -6.31 -1.17
C ALA A 114 -5.52 -7.68 -0.49
N ILE A 115 -6.13 -7.71 0.70
CA ILE A 115 -6.47 -8.94 1.43
C ILE A 115 -7.31 -9.88 0.56
N ARG A 116 -8.35 -9.36 -0.09
CA ARG A 116 -9.22 -10.16 -0.98
C ARG A 116 -8.44 -10.74 -2.14
N GLN A 117 -7.55 -9.96 -2.76
CA GLN A 117 -6.75 -10.42 -3.90
C GLN A 117 -5.71 -11.47 -3.49
N MET A 118 -4.97 -11.22 -2.41
CA MET A 118 -3.99 -12.17 -1.86
C MET A 118 -4.66 -13.52 -1.53
N ARG A 119 -5.82 -13.50 -0.87
CA ARG A 119 -6.58 -14.72 -0.56
C ARG A 119 -7.08 -15.43 -1.83
N LYS A 120 -7.52 -14.66 -2.84
CA LYS A 120 -8.00 -15.22 -4.12
C LYS A 120 -6.93 -16.02 -4.85
N VAL A 121 -5.66 -15.64 -4.73
CA VAL A 121 -4.53 -16.37 -5.35
C VAL A 121 -3.96 -17.49 -4.44
N GLY A 122 -4.60 -17.75 -3.30
CA GLY A 122 -4.31 -18.88 -2.42
C GLY A 122 -3.32 -18.59 -1.30
N ASN A 123 -3.05 -17.31 -0.99
CA ASN A 123 -2.19 -16.95 0.13
C ASN A 123 -2.94 -17.00 1.47
N GLU A 124 -2.28 -17.47 2.52
CA GLU A 124 -2.74 -17.31 3.90
C GLU A 124 -2.57 -15.83 4.31
N VAL A 125 -3.66 -15.20 4.76
CA VAL A 125 -3.65 -13.78 5.13
C VAL A 125 -4.41 -13.58 6.43
N GLU A 126 -3.67 -13.20 7.47
CA GLU A 126 -4.18 -12.66 8.73
C GLU A 126 -4.27 -11.13 8.64
N ALA A 127 -5.19 -10.53 9.38
CA ALA A 127 -5.41 -9.08 9.31
C ALA A 127 -5.82 -8.51 10.67
N ARG A 128 -5.26 -7.33 11.00
CA ARG A 128 -5.59 -6.56 12.20
C ARG A 128 -5.92 -5.13 11.82
N LEU A 129 -7.19 -4.75 12.03
CA LEU A 129 -7.66 -3.38 11.94
C LEU A 129 -7.49 -2.71 13.32
N PHE A 130 -6.69 -1.64 13.37
CA PHE A 130 -6.60 -0.73 14.51
C PHE A 130 -7.67 0.36 14.37
N LYS A 131 -8.32 0.71 15.48
CA LYS A 131 -9.33 1.78 15.50
C LYS A 131 -8.71 3.06 16.04
N GLY A 132 -8.44 4.03 15.17
CA GLY A 132 -8.03 5.38 15.58
C GLY A 132 -6.55 5.74 15.37
N SER A 133 -5.70 4.84 14.89
CA SER A 133 -4.29 5.16 14.61
C SER A 133 -4.10 5.80 13.23
N LEU A 134 -3.17 6.74 13.12
CA LEU A 134 -2.75 7.30 11.84
C LEU A 134 -1.81 6.32 11.10
N HIS A 135 -1.54 6.62 9.82
CA HIS A 135 -0.65 5.86 8.95
C HIS A 135 0.69 5.52 9.60
N VAL A 136 1.04 4.23 9.66
CA VAL A 136 2.31 3.69 10.23
C VAL A 136 2.53 4.09 11.70
N GLN A 137 1.47 4.49 12.42
CA GLN A 137 1.55 4.85 13.84
C GLN A 137 0.91 3.81 14.75
N HIS A 138 0.55 2.63 14.22
CA HIS A 138 -0.17 1.59 14.95
C HIS A 138 0.58 1.11 16.20
N PHE A 139 1.89 0.86 16.10
CA PHE A 139 2.72 0.49 17.25
C PHE A 139 2.80 1.60 18.30
N ARG A 140 2.92 2.86 17.86
CA ARG A 140 3.01 4.01 18.76
C ARG A 140 1.71 4.24 19.54
N THR A 141 0.57 4.08 18.87
CA THR A 141 -0.75 4.27 19.48
C THR A 141 -1.20 3.05 20.30
N PHE A 142 -0.93 1.83 19.81
CA PHE A 142 -1.42 0.57 20.37
C PHE A 142 -0.30 -0.48 20.56
N PRO A 143 0.74 -0.19 21.37
CA PRO A 143 1.94 -1.04 21.43
C PRO A 143 1.64 -2.47 21.87
N LYS A 144 0.75 -2.66 22.85
CA LYS A 144 0.38 -4.00 23.34
C LYS A 144 -0.34 -4.84 22.28
N GLU A 145 -1.30 -4.23 21.58
CA GLU A 145 -2.07 -4.91 20.54
C GLU A 145 -1.22 -5.22 19.31
N TYR A 146 -0.36 -4.28 18.92
CA TYR A 146 0.56 -4.46 17.82
C TYR A 146 1.53 -5.62 18.09
N VAL A 147 2.16 -5.64 19.26
CA VAL A 147 3.06 -6.73 19.66
C VAL A 147 2.31 -8.06 19.74
N ALA A 148 1.09 -8.08 20.29
CA ALA A 148 0.29 -9.29 20.34
C ALA A 148 -0.05 -9.84 18.94
N ALA A 149 -0.41 -8.96 17.99
CA ALA A 149 -0.70 -9.35 16.61
C ALA A 149 0.55 -9.90 15.91
N VAL A 150 1.68 -9.19 15.98
CA VAL A 150 2.94 -9.62 15.35
C VAL A 150 3.48 -10.89 15.98
N HIS A 151 3.53 -10.97 17.31
CA HIS A 151 4.05 -12.15 18.00
C HIS A 151 3.14 -13.37 17.81
N GLY A 152 1.82 -13.19 17.90
CA GLY A 152 0.85 -14.25 17.65
C GLY A 152 0.96 -14.82 16.22
N PHE A 153 1.18 -13.93 15.25
CA PHE A 153 1.38 -14.32 13.86
C PHE A 153 2.70 -15.07 13.64
N LEU A 154 3.81 -14.57 14.19
CA LEU A 154 5.16 -15.11 13.92
C LEU A 154 5.49 -16.37 14.72
N LYS A 155 5.02 -16.50 15.96
CA LYS A 155 5.36 -17.63 16.85
C LYS A 155 5.16 -19.03 16.26
N PRO A 156 4.08 -19.33 15.51
CA PRO A 156 3.92 -20.66 14.89
C PRO A 156 4.69 -20.84 13.58
N LYS A 157 5.40 -19.81 13.09
CA LYS A 157 6.04 -19.75 11.76
C LYS A 157 7.57 -19.66 11.83
N LEU A 158 8.12 -19.50 13.03
CA LEU A 158 9.55 -19.47 13.35
C LEU A 158 9.91 -20.68 14.23
#